data_AF-A0A368K204-F1
#
_entry.id   AF-A0A368K204-F1
#
_cell.length_a   1.000
_cell.length_b   1.000
_cell.length_c   1.000
_cell.angle_alpha   90.00
_cell.angle_beta   90.00
_cell.angle_gamma   90.00
#
_symmetry.space_group_name_H-M   'P 1'
#
loop_
_entity.id
_entity.type
_entity.pdbx_description
1 polymer ?
#
loop_
_entity_poly.entity_id
_entity_poly.type
_entity_poly.pdbx_seq_one_letter_code
_entity_poly.pdbx_strand_id
1 'polypeptide(L)'
;MRADPNTSSAVIQTINAGQTVLVQNKRSDWFSISYRNRTGWVYGFYVSETPPPKPAPKAKPRSPAPPVAARLPASRRSGDAVRSPYVGTCDCPYDLMRNGRLCGGRSAYSRPGGRNPVCYF
;
A
#
# COMPACT_ATOMS: atom_id res chain seq x y z
N MET A 1 -7.21 11.93 20.56
CA MET A 1 -8.06 13.04 21.03
C MET A 1 -9.11 12.51 21.99
N ARG A 2 -9.41 13.32 23.00
CA ARG A 2 -10.33 13.03 24.09
C ARG A 2 -11.52 13.97 24.06
N ALA A 3 -12.59 13.59 24.74
CA ALA A 3 -13.81 14.40 24.83
C ALA A 3 -13.58 15.70 25.60
N ASP A 4 -12.78 15.63 26.66
CA ASP A 4 -12.48 16.76 27.54
C ASP A 4 -10.96 16.94 27.71
N PRO A 5 -10.50 18.12 28.14
CA PRO A 5 -9.09 18.40 28.42
C PRO A 5 -8.64 17.75 29.74
N ASN A 6 -8.85 16.44 29.89
CA ASN A 6 -8.43 15.66 31.06
C ASN A 6 -8.04 14.23 30.68
N THR A 7 -7.23 13.58 31.53
CA THR A 7 -6.73 12.21 31.32
C THR A 7 -7.75 11.12 31.67
N SER A 8 -8.81 11.47 32.40
CA SER A 8 -9.88 10.55 32.83
C SER A 8 -11.04 10.44 31.83
N SER A 9 -11.10 11.31 30.83
CA SER A 9 -12.19 11.37 29.85
C SER A 9 -12.08 10.29 28.79
N ALA A 10 -13.22 9.95 28.20
CA ALA A 10 -13.28 8.99 27.10
C ALA A 10 -12.43 9.44 25.90
N VAL A 11 -11.69 8.49 25.34
CA VAL A 11 -10.92 8.69 24.11
C VAL A 11 -11.90 8.63 22.92
N ILE A 12 -12.23 9.78 22.33
CA ILE A 12 -13.12 9.85 21.16
C ILE A 12 -12.46 9.19 19.94
N GLN A 13 -11.18 9.47 19.73
CA GLN A 13 -10.46 9.02 18.54
C GLN A 13 -8.97 8.89 18.84
N THR A 14 -8.34 7.81 18.44
CA THR A 14 -6.88 7.67 18.46
C THR A 14 -6.31 8.27 17.18
N ILE A 15 -5.38 9.21 17.33
CA ILE A 15 -4.68 9.87 16.21
C ILE A 15 -3.26 9.31 16.21
N ASN A 16 -2.88 8.69 15.10
CA ASN A 16 -1.55 8.14 14.95
C ASN A 16 -0.52 9.25 14.75
N ALA A 17 0.72 9.01 15.18
CA ALA A 17 1.83 9.95 14.97
C ALA A 17 2.00 10.29 13.49
N GLY A 18 2.27 11.55 13.18
CA GLY A 18 2.44 12.05 11.81
C GLY A 18 1.13 12.37 11.07
N GLN A 19 -0.02 12.30 11.75
CA GLN A 19 -1.27 12.83 11.21
C GLN A 19 -1.35 14.34 11.42
N THR A 20 -1.70 15.07 10.36
CA THR A 20 -1.97 16.50 10.44
C THR A 20 -3.34 16.74 11.06
N VAL A 21 -3.40 17.62 12.05
CA VAL A 21 -4.63 18.02 12.74
C VAL A 21 -4.75 19.54 12.68
N LEU A 22 -5.97 20.05 12.58
CA LEU A 22 -6.22 21.49 12.63
C LEU A 22 -6.41 21.91 14.09
N VAL A 23 -5.44 22.65 14.63
CA VAL A 23 -5.56 23.24 15.95
C VAL A 23 -6.48 24.46 15.85
N GLN A 24 -7.58 24.43 16.60
CA GLN A 24 -8.55 25.53 16.63
C GLN A 24 -8.38 26.42 17.86
N ASN A 25 -8.01 25.83 19.01
CA ASN A 25 -7.88 26.59 20.25
C ASN A 25 -6.87 25.93 21.20
N LYS A 26 -6.27 26.72 22.09
CA LYS A 26 -5.34 26.26 23.13
C LYS A 26 -5.88 26.63 24.50
N ARG A 27 -6.04 25.65 25.38
CA ARG A 27 -6.49 25.80 26.76
C ARG A 27 -5.47 25.14 27.69
N SER A 28 -4.64 25.99 28.31
CA SER A 28 -3.52 25.57 29.15
C SER A 28 -2.60 24.58 28.40
N ASP A 29 -2.51 23.34 28.89
CA ASP A 29 -1.69 22.27 28.29
C ASP A 29 -2.48 21.42 27.28
N TRP A 30 -3.72 21.76 26.97
CA TRP A 30 -4.56 21.04 26.01
C TRP A 30 -4.88 21.89 24.80
N PHE A 31 -4.86 21.26 23.64
CA PHE A 31 -5.19 21.88 22.37
C PHE A 31 -6.49 21.26 21.86
N SER A 32 -7.48 22.11 21.60
CA SER A 32 -8.67 21.72 20.86
C SER A 32 -8.29 21.61 19.39
N ILE A 33 -8.41 20.40 18.86
CA ILE A 33 -8.11 20.07 17.48
C ILE A 33 -9.36 19.56 16.77
N SER A 34 -9.43 19.80 15.47
CA SER A 34 -10.42 19.20 14.58
C SER A 34 -9.72 18.19 13.66
N TYR A 35 -10.21 16.96 13.66
CA TYR A 35 -9.69 15.86 12.85
C TYR A 35 -10.85 15.05 12.27
N ARG A 36 -10.91 14.93 10.93
CA ARG A 36 -11.95 14.21 10.19
C ARG A 36 -13.37 14.60 10.60
N ASN A 37 -13.64 15.90 10.69
CA ASN A 37 -14.94 16.45 11.08
C ASN A 37 -15.38 16.11 12.51
N ARG A 38 -14.44 15.68 13.37
CA ARG A 38 -14.63 15.49 14.81
C ARG A 38 -13.71 16.42 15.57
N THR A 39 -14.25 17.13 16.54
CA THR A 39 -13.50 18.01 17.44
C THR A 39 -13.18 17.27 18.74
N GLY A 40 -12.02 17.55 19.31
CA GLY A 40 -11.62 16.99 20.59
C GLY A 40 -10.34 17.60 21.11
N TRP A 41 -9.99 17.22 22.33
CA TRP A 41 -8.83 17.75 23.03
C TRP A 41 -7.63 16.80 22.93
N VAL A 42 -6.45 17.35 22.65
CA VAL A 42 -5.18 16.63 22.67
C VAL A 42 -4.20 17.37 23.56
N TYR A 43 -3.47 16.62 24.36
CA TYR A 43 -2.46 17.19 25.24
C TYR A 43 -1.29 17.73 24.42
N GLY A 44 -0.85 18.95 24.75
CA GLY A 44 0.13 19.74 24.01
C GLY A 44 1.47 19.06 23.83
N PHE A 45 1.85 18.17 24.76
CA PHE A 45 3.07 17.38 24.64
C PHE A 45 3.11 16.51 23.37
N TYR A 46 1.95 16.15 22.81
CA TYR A 46 1.83 15.36 21.59
C TYR A 46 1.55 16.20 20.34
N VAL A 47 1.41 17.52 20.48
CA VAL A 47 1.12 18.45 19.38
C VAL A 47 2.34 19.32 19.14
N SER A 48 2.88 19.23 17.92
CA SER A 48 3.98 20.06 17.47
C SER A 48 3.48 21.00 16.38
N GLU A 49 3.62 22.31 16.59
CA GLU A 49 3.31 23.33 15.58
C GLU A 49 4.36 23.33 14.47
N THR A 50 5.60 22.96 14.80
CA THR A 50 6.60 22.62 13.80
C THR A 50 6.24 21.27 13.21
N PRO A 51 6.10 21.16 11.87
CA PRO A 51 6.00 19.84 11.26
C PRO A 51 7.25 19.06 11.71
N PRO A 52 7.10 17.82 12.22
CA PRO A 52 8.26 17.03 12.58
C PRO A 52 9.21 17.03 11.37
N PRO A 53 10.54 17.17 11.56
CA PRO A 53 11.47 16.97 10.45
C PRO A 53 11.07 15.66 9.82
N LYS A 54 10.58 15.73 8.58
CA LYS A 54 10.10 14.57 7.82
C LYS A 54 11.16 13.51 8.04
N PRO A 55 10.83 12.36 8.66
CA PRO A 55 11.81 11.31 8.81
C PRO A 55 12.41 11.13 7.42
N ALA A 56 13.71 11.43 7.27
CA ALA A 56 14.40 11.15 6.03
C ALA A 56 14.00 9.71 5.69
N PRO A 57 13.44 9.47 4.51
CA PRO A 57 12.68 8.26 4.24
C PRO A 57 13.60 7.08 4.55
N LYS A 58 13.43 6.48 5.74
CA LYS A 58 13.96 5.17 6.03
C LYS A 58 13.24 4.32 5.00
N ALA A 59 14.01 3.90 4.00
CA ALA A 59 13.57 3.05 2.94
C ALA A 59 12.66 2.00 3.57
N LYS A 60 11.38 2.01 3.17
CA LYS A 60 10.54 0.83 3.30
C LYS A 60 11.42 -0.35 2.87
N PRO A 61 11.46 -1.48 3.60
CA PRO A 61 11.76 -2.74 2.94
C PRO A 61 10.85 -2.76 1.71
N ARG A 62 11.44 -2.81 0.52
CA ARG A 62 10.71 -2.70 -0.76
C ARG A 62 9.64 -3.79 -0.77
N SER A 63 8.44 -3.47 -0.29
CA SER A 63 7.24 -4.12 -0.75
C SER A 63 7.24 -3.82 -2.25
N PRO A 64 7.37 -4.83 -3.11
CA PRO A 64 7.51 -4.60 -4.54
C PRO A 64 6.31 -3.76 -4.95
N ALA A 65 6.60 -2.62 -5.58
CA ALA A 65 5.57 -1.80 -6.19
C ALA A 65 4.67 -2.73 -7.03
N PRO A 66 3.34 -2.54 -7.05
CA PRO A 66 2.56 -3.13 -8.12
C PRO A 66 3.25 -2.70 -9.42
N PRO A 67 3.63 -3.64 -10.31
CA PRO A 67 4.27 -3.26 -11.54
C PRO A 67 3.32 -2.31 -12.25
N VAL A 68 3.88 -1.23 -12.78
CA VAL A 68 3.20 -0.18 -13.53
C VAL A 68 2.40 -0.83 -14.67
N ALA A 69 1.17 -1.23 -14.37
CA ALA A 69 0.20 -1.79 -15.32
C ALA A 69 -0.66 -0.66 -15.90
N ALA A 70 -0.01 0.41 -16.33
CA ALA A 70 -0.67 1.51 -17.01
C ALA A 70 0.27 2.11 -18.04
N ARG A 71 0.54 1.33 -19.09
CA ARG A 71 0.80 1.75 -20.48
C ARG A 71 0.95 0.48 -21.33
N LEU A 72 -0.17 -0.19 -21.60
CA LEU A 72 -0.26 -1.08 -22.75
C LEU A 72 -0.25 -0.19 -24.01
N PRO A 73 0.70 -0.32 -24.95
CA PRO A 73 0.40 0.07 -26.32
C PRO A 73 -0.59 -0.95 -26.88
N ALA A 74 -1.72 -0.45 -27.40
CA ALA A 74 -2.71 -1.22 -28.12
C ALA A 74 -2.16 -1.74 -29.46
N SER A 75 -1.28 -2.74 -29.40
CA SER A 75 -0.82 -3.50 -30.55
C SER A 75 -0.43 -4.89 -30.08
N ARG A 76 -1.43 -5.78 -29.99
CA ARG A 76 -1.21 -7.21 -29.78
C ARG A 76 -0.54 -7.75 -31.04
N ARG A 77 0.73 -8.11 -30.96
CA ARG A 77 1.46 -8.80 -32.03
C ARG A 77 1.50 -10.28 -31.72
N SER A 78 1.59 -11.10 -32.77
CA SER A 78 1.81 -12.54 -32.60
C SER A 78 3.08 -12.78 -31.79
N GLY A 79 2.94 -13.44 -30.64
CA GLY A 79 4.03 -13.66 -29.68
C GLY A 79 4.00 -12.77 -28.41
N ASP A 80 3.08 -11.81 -28.31
CA ASP A 80 2.83 -11.11 -27.03
C ASP A 80 2.07 -12.00 -26.05
N ALA A 81 2.39 -11.93 -24.76
CA ALA A 81 1.69 -12.70 -23.73
C ALA A 81 0.21 -12.29 -23.65
N VAL A 82 -0.69 -13.27 -23.73
CA VAL A 82 -2.15 -13.04 -23.67
C VAL A 82 -2.60 -12.47 -22.32
N ARG A 83 -1.81 -12.72 -21.28
CA ARG A 83 -2.07 -12.28 -19.91
C ARG A 83 -0.78 -12.02 -19.14
N SER A 84 -0.92 -11.39 -17.98
CA SER A 84 0.16 -11.27 -17.00
C SER A 84 0.56 -12.64 -16.41
N PRO A 85 1.83 -12.82 -16.03
CA PRO A 85 2.32 -14.07 -15.45
C PRO A 85 1.73 -14.33 -14.07
N TYR A 86 1.33 -15.57 -13.82
CA TYR A 86 0.88 -16.03 -12.50
C TYR A 86 2.02 -16.73 -11.76
N VAL A 87 2.02 -16.59 -10.43
CA VAL A 87 3.00 -17.24 -9.55
C VAL A 87 2.37 -18.51 -8.98
N GLY A 88 3.06 -19.64 -9.17
CA GLY A 88 2.68 -20.92 -8.59
C GLY A 88 1.87 -21.83 -9.50
N THR A 89 1.41 -21.34 -10.65
CA THR A 89 0.71 -22.12 -11.67
C THR A 89 1.49 -22.01 -12.98
N CYS A 90 2.18 -23.10 -13.36
CA CYS A 90 3.02 -23.14 -14.57
C CYS A 90 2.19 -23.55 -15.80
N ASP A 91 1.22 -22.75 -16.17
CA ASP A 91 0.41 -22.98 -17.37
C ASP A 91 1.16 -22.51 -18.62
N CYS A 92 1.76 -21.32 -18.57
CA CYS A 92 2.46 -20.68 -19.67
C CYS A 92 3.99 -20.56 -19.46
N PRO A 93 4.79 -20.46 -20.54
CA PRO A 93 6.26 -20.38 -20.42
C PRO A 93 6.73 -19.14 -19.66
N TYR A 94 5.97 -18.05 -19.74
CA TYR A 94 6.23 -16.80 -19.02
C TYR A 94 5.72 -16.79 -17.58
N ASP A 95 4.96 -17.80 -17.13
CA ASP A 95 4.54 -17.88 -15.74
C ASP A 95 5.73 -18.13 -14.80
N LEU A 96 5.51 -17.87 -13.52
CA LEU A 96 6.53 -18.00 -12.47
C LEU A 96 6.20 -19.18 -11.56
N MET A 97 7.21 -19.97 -11.24
CA MET A 97 7.14 -20.95 -10.17
C MET A 97 7.04 -20.25 -8.80
N ARG A 98 6.67 -21.00 -7.75
CA ARG A 98 6.63 -20.46 -6.38
C ARG A 98 7.97 -19.92 -5.88
N ASN A 99 9.08 -20.35 -6.46
CA ASN A 99 10.43 -19.86 -6.19
C ASN A 99 10.83 -18.62 -7.04
N GLY A 100 9.90 -18.06 -7.83
CA GLY A 100 10.13 -16.90 -8.68
C GLY A 100 10.90 -17.17 -9.98
N ARG A 101 11.21 -18.44 -10.32
CA ARG A 101 11.82 -18.79 -11.60
C ARG A 101 10.76 -18.91 -12.69
N LEU A 102 11.10 -18.52 -13.92
CA LEU A 102 10.23 -18.73 -15.08
C LEU A 102 9.96 -20.21 -15.30
N CYS A 103 8.72 -20.54 -15.62
CA CYS A 103 8.30 -21.91 -15.91
C CYS A 103 8.94 -22.43 -17.20
N GLY A 104 9.03 -21.61 -18.25
CA GLY A 104 9.68 -21.94 -19.52
C GLY A 104 9.19 -23.29 -20.08
N GLY A 105 10.12 -24.19 -20.37
CA GLY A 105 9.84 -25.55 -20.87
C GLY A 105 9.09 -26.47 -19.89
N ARG A 106 8.93 -26.08 -18.63
CA ARG A 106 8.15 -26.82 -17.63
C ARG A 106 6.68 -26.40 -17.59
N SER A 107 6.30 -25.42 -18.40
CA SER A 107 4.91 -24.97 -18.53
C SER A 107 4.03 -26.01 -19.23
N ALA A 108 2.74 -26.00 -18.95
CA ALA A 108 1.77 -26.88 -19.59
C ALA A 108 1.73 -26.70 -21.12
N TYR A 109 1.90 -25.45 -21.59
CA TYR A 109 2.05 -25.11 -23.02
C TYR A 109 3.26 -25.77 -23.70
N SER A 110 4.39 -25.93 -22.99
CA SER A 110 5.62 -26.49 -23.56
C SER A 110 5.78 -28.00 -23.36
N ARG A 111 4.99 -28.63 -22.48
CA ARG A 111 5.16 -30.05 -22.14
C ARG A 111 4.28 -30.96 -23.03
N PRO A 112 4.84 -32.03 -23.61
CA PRO A 112 4.04 -33.01 -24.35
C PRO A 112 3.10 -33.77 -23.39
N GLY A 113 1.82 -33.88 -23.77
CA GLY A 113 0.80 -34.63 -23.02
C GLY A 113 0.10 -33.86 -21.88
N GLY A 114 0.27 -32.55 -21.77
CA GLY A 114 -0.39 -31.69 -20.78
C GLY A 114 -1.61 -30.91 -21.31
N ARG A 115 -2.21 -30.10 -20.42
CA ARG A 115 -3.18 -29.05 -20.80
C ARG A 115 -2.46 -28.02 -21.68
N ASN A 116 -3.02 -27.64 -22.82
CA ASN A 116 -2.43 -26.68 -23.76
C ASN A 116 -3.14 -25.31 -23.72
N PRO A 117 -2.80 -24.43 -22.75
CA PRO A 117 -3.43 -23.11 -22.64
C PRO A 117 -2.97 -22.17 -23.75
N VAL A 118 -3.84 -21.25 -24.18
CA VAL A 118 -3.43 -20.14 -25.05
C VAL A 118 -2.55 -19.20 -24.24
N CYS A 119 -1.27 -19.10 -24.60
CA CYS A 119 -0.30 -18.29 -23.86
C CYS A 119 0.06 -16.99 -24.58
N TYR A 120 0.07 -17.00 -25.91
CA TYR A 120 0.44 -15.85 -26.74
C TYR A 120 -0.69 -15.49 -27.71
N PHE A 121 -0.78 -14.23 -28.12
CA PHE A 121 -1.64 -13.77 -29.22
C PHE A 121 -1.10 -14.24 -30.58
#